data_AF-C4JYU2-F1
#
_entry.id   AF-C4JYU2-F1
#
_cell.length_a   1.000
_cell.length_b   1.000
_cell.length_c   1.000
_cell.angle_alpha   90.00
_cell.angle_beta   90.00
_cell.angle_gamma   90.00
#
_symmetry.space_group_name_H-M   'P 1'
#
loop_
_entity.id
_entity.type
_entity.pdbx_description
1 polymer ?
#
loop_
_entity_poly.entity_id
_entity_poly.type
_entity_poly.pdbx_seq_one_letter_code
_entity_poly.pdbx_strand_id
1 'polypeptide(L)'
;MASTELPESILIVGGGVFGLSTALALTRRHTGKITLVESSPTIPNPHGSSVDASRIIRADYANGAYARLATAAIKQWQTTQWGYEGRYTRNGLVLVSSGDAEGSQYVKRSYENVKALDKSGKKVESLPTKRDVENVIPGYGMGETVAGGYVNWGSGWGDAEASVRFAKQLLDQTNRVDFRTGTVKRLLLTPEQPAAKRKVTGVELADSTTITADLVILATGAWTGRIVDLRGRADATGQALAYIRITDEEQSQLANMPTILNFTTGMFIIPPRNNLLKIARHAYGYRNPKRFPNPSSNKGTIEASLPENGLPIPPEGEHACRTALREMLPAFANRPFVKTRICWYSDTPRGDFLITHHPSFNSLFLATGGSGHAFKFLPVIGDKVVDALEGKLDPELKELWSWPELLHPVGANGEVPVFWTEDGSRSGPKGMILAEELAKGQVTSKL
;
A
#
# COMPACT_ATOMS: atom_id res chain seq x y z
N MET A 1 6.60 -23.21 -24.36
CA MET A 1 5.44 -22.31 -24.20
C MET A 1 4.69 -22.78 -22.96
N ALA A 2 4.64 -21.98 -21.90
CA ALA A 2 3.86 -22.34 -20.72
C ALA A 2 2.37 -22.30 -21.10
N SER A 3 1.59 -23.28 -20.65
CA SER A 3 0.13 -23.29 -20.77
C SER A 3 -0.45 -21.93 -20.34
N THR A 4 -1.24 -21.32 -21.22
CA THR A 4 -1.99 -20.09 -20.95
C THR A 4 -3.26 -20.32 -20.13
N GLU A 5 -3.59 -21.58 -19.84
CA GLU A 5 -4.78 -21.94 -19.05
C GLU A 5 -4.45 -21.90 -17.55
N LEU A 6 -5.33 -21.24 -16.80
CA LEU A 6 -5.25 -21.16 -15.35
C LEU A 6 -5.50 -22.55 -14.73
N PRO A 7 -4.80 -22.92 -13.64
CA PRO A 7 -5.00 -24.22 -12.99
C PRO A 7 -6.42 -24.38 -12.40
N GLU A 8 -6.92 -25.62 -12.37
CA GLU A 8 -8.28 -25.96 -11.93
C GLU A 8 -8.63 -25.47 -10.52
N SER A 9 -7.67 -25.46 -9.59
CA SER A 9 -7.87 -24.93 -8.24
C SER A 9 -6.87 -23.82 -7.89
N ILE A 10 -7.40 -22.69 -7.43
CA ILE A 10 -6.64 -21.50 -7.03
C ILE A 10 -6.95 -21.15 -5.58
N LEU A 11 -5.90 -21.04 -4.76
CA LEU A 11 -5.95 -20.55 -3.39
C LEU A 11 -5.35 -19.14 -3.32
N ILE A 12 -6.13 -18.17 -2.87
CA ILE A 12 -5.67 -16.81 -2.56
C ILE A 12 -5.49 -16.70 -1.05
N VAL A 13 -4.32 -16.24 -0.62
CA VAL A 13 -4.03 -15.96 0.80
C VAL A 13 -3.99 -14.46 1.03
N GLY A 14 -4.94 -13.94 1.80
CA GLY A 14 -5.09 -12.53 2.17
C GLY A 14 -6.32 -11.87 1.53
N GLY A 15 -7.24 -11.37 2.37
CA GLY A 15 -8.47 -10.67 2.00
C GLY A 15 -8.31 -9.14 1.91
N GLY A 16 -7.16 -8.66 1.43
CA GLY A 16 -6.89 -7.23 1.19
C GLY A 16 -7.14 -6.80 -0.25
N VAL A 17 -6.61 -5.63 -0.63
CA VAL A 17 -6.76 -5.05 -1.98
C VAL A 17 -6.37 -6.02 -3.09
N PHE A 18 -5.16 -6.62 -3.01
CA PHE A 18 -4.70 -7.56 -4.02
C PHE A 18 -5.58 -8.81 -4.06
N GLY A 19 -5.84 -9.44 -2.91
CA GLY A 19 -6.57 -10.71 -2.88
C GLY A 19 -8.02 -10.59 -3.31
N LEU A 20 -8.77 -9.59 -2.82
CA LEU A 20 -10.18 -9.40 -3.20
C LEU A 20 -10.32 -8.98 -4.67
N SER A 21 -9.45 -8.09 -5.15
CA SER A 21 -9.48 -7.69 -6.56
C SER A 21 -9.15 -8.87 -7.48
N THR A 22 -8.11 -9.65 -7.14
CA THR A 22 -7.75 -10.86 -7.90
C THR A 22 -8.87 -11.89 -7.88
N ALA A 23 -9.51 -12.12 -6.73
CA ALA A 23 -10.66 -13.02 -6.64
C ALA A 23 -11.80 -12.56 -7.57
N LEU A 24 -12.12 -11.25 -7.58
CA LEU A 24 -13.16 -10.70 -8.46
C LEU A 24 -12.83 -10.92 -9.93
N ALA A 25 -11.59 -10.66 -10.33
CA ALA A 25 -11.14 -10.92 -11.70
C ALA A 25 -11.26 -12.41 -12.06
N LEU A 26 -10.84 -13.32 -11.17
CA LEU A 26 -10.95 -14.77 -11.37
C LEU A 26 -12.40 -15.25 -11.45
N THR A 27 -13.34 -14.71 -10.65
CA THR A 27 -14.76 -15.12 -10.76
C THR A 27 -15.36 -14.92 -12.16
N ARG A 28 -14.79 -13.98 -12.95
CA ARG A 28 -15.20 -13.66 -14.31
C ARG A 28 -14.44 -14.44 -15.39
N ARG A 29 -13.23 -14.91 -15.09
CA ARG A 29 -12.26 -15.45 -16.07
C ARG A 29 -11.86 -16.91 -15.83
N HIS A 30 -12.16 -17.45 -14.66
CA HIS A 30 -11.81 -18.81 -14.25
C HIS A 30 -13.07 -19.64 -13.97
N THR A 31 -13.11 -20.87 -14.47
CA THR A 31 -14.24 -21.80 -14.28
C THR A 31 -14.02 -22.74 -13.10
N GLY A 32 -12.78 -22.92 -12.66
CA GLY A 32 -12.44 -23.83 -11.58
C GLY A 32 -12.71 -23.29 -10.17
N LYS A 33 -12.14 -23.98 -9.17
CA LYS A 33 -12.32 -23.71 -7.74
C LYS A 33 -11.49 -22.51 -7.29
N ILE A 34 -12.11 -21.54 -6.62
CA ILE A 34 -11.45 -20.39 -6.02
C ILE A 34 -11.67 -20.43 -4.52
N THR A 35 -10.59 -20.48 -3.74
CA THR A 35 -10.62 -20.38 -2.28
C THR A 35 -9.88 -19.13 -1.84
N LEU A 36 -10.41 -18.36 -0.90
CA LEU A 36 -9.73 -17.21 -0.29
C LEU A 36 -9.62 -17.43 1.22
N VAL A 37 -8.40 -17.39 1.75
CA VAL A 37 -8.12 -17.47 3.18
C VAL A 37 -7.75 -16.10 3.72
N GLU A 38 -8.42 -15.64 4.77
CA GLU A 38 -8.06 -14.43 5.52
C GLU A 38 -7.82 -14.78 7.00
N SER A 39 -6.78 -14.18 7.60
CA SER A 39 -6.44 -14.37 9.01
C SER A 39 -7.50 -13.80 9.97
N SER A 40 -8.10 -12.66 9.60
CA SER A 40 -9.18 -12.03 10.35
C SER A 40 -10.52 -12.77 10.16
N PRO A 41 -11.35 -12.86 11.21
CA PRO A 41 -12.71 -13.39 11.08
C PRO A 41 -13.62 -12.50 10.23
N THR A 42 -13.20 -11.27 9.92
CA THR A 42 -13.99 -10.32 9.13
C THR A 42 -13.18 -9.79 7.94
N ILE A 43 -13.86 -9.59 6.82
CA ILE A 43 -13.38 -8.78 5.71
C ILE A 43 -14.32 -7.57 5.64
N PRO A 44 -13.84 -6.32 5.84
CA PRO A 44 -12.44 -5.90 5.91
C PRO A 44 -11.68 -6.31 7.19
N ASN A 45 -10.38 -6.61 7.07
CA ASN A 45 -9.49 -6.86 8.23
C ASN A 45 -9.09 -5.52 8.88
N PRO A 46 -9.43 -5.26 10.16
CA PRO A 46 -9.19 -3.97 10.82
C PRO A 46 -7.70 -3.60 10.98
N HIS A 47 -6.80 -4.58 10.87
CA HIS A 47 -5.35 -4.38 10.92
C HIS A 47 -4.69 -4.34 9.55
N GLY A 48 -5.43 -4.63 8.47
CA GLY A 48 -4.92 -4.57 7.11
C GLY A 48 -4.66 -3.13 6.66
N SER A 49 -3.57 -2.88 5.94
CA SER A 49 -3.31 -1.56 5.33
C SER A 49 -4.34 -1.17 4.27
N SER A 50 -5.10 -2.12 3.76
CA SER A 50 -6.26 -1.89 2.89
C SER A 50 -7.40 -1.15 3.61
N VAL A 51 -7.40 -1.12 4.95
CA VAL A 51 -8.48 -0.59 5.78
C VAL A 51 -8.05 0.67 6.52
N ASP A 52 -8.85 1.72 6.33
CA ASP A 52 -8.71 3.03 6.96
C ASP A 52 -9.97 3.86 6.71
N ALA A 53 -10.11 4.97 7.43
CA ALA A 53 -11.13 5.99 7.15
C ALA A 53 -10.95 6.61 5.75
N SER A 54 -9.71 6.71 5.26
CA SER A 54 -9.43 7.28 3.95
C SER A 54 -8.05 6.90 3.36
N ARG A 55 -7.99 6.89 2.03
CA ARG A 55 -6.76 6.72 1.22
C ARG A 55 -6.76 7.66 0.01
N ILE A 56 -5.57 8.12 -0.38
CA ILE A 56 -5.38 9.00 -1.54
C ILE A 56 -5.56 8.19 -2.83
N ILE A 57 -6.38 8.70 -3.74
CA ILE A 57 -6.60 8.16 -5.09
C ILE A 57 -6.07 9.20 -6.08
N ARG A 58 -4.89 8.94 -6.65
CA ARG A 58 -4.13 9.93 -7.43
C ARG A 58 -3.35 9.31 -8.59
N ALA A 59 -3.19 10.07 -9.68
CA ALA A 59 -2.38 9.68 -10.85
C ALA A 59 -0.95 10.26 -10.85
N ASP A 60 -0.60 11.03 -9.83
CA ASP A 60 0.60 11.86 -9.74
C ASP A 60 1.88 11.06 -9.46
N TYR A 61 2.39 10.35 -10.47
CA TYR A 61 3.59 9.52 -10.37
C TYR A 61 4.70 9.99 -11.30
N ALA A 62 5.95 9.92 -10.85
CA ALA A 62 7.12 10.18 -11.71
C ALA A 62 7.30 9.10 -12.79
N ASN A 63 6.85 7.87 -12.54
CA ASN A 63 6.81 6.79 -13.53
C ASN A 63 5.52 6.86 -14.36
N GLY A 64 5.65 6.99 -15.68
CA GLY A 64 4.53 7.14 -16.61
C GLY A 64 3.58 5.93 -16.66
N ALA A 65 4.07 4.71 -16.46
CA ALA A 65 3.25 3.50 -16.42
C ALA A 65 2.27 3.52 -15.25
N TYR A 66 2.74 3.89 -14.05
CA TYR A 66 1.86 4.06 -12.89
C TYR A 66 0.91 5.24 -13.06
N ALA A 67 1.34 6.35 -13.66
CA ALA A 67 0.45 7.48 -13.95
C ALA A 67 -0.72 7.06 -14.88
N ARG A 68 -0.43 6.29 -15.93
CA ARG A 68 -1.44 5.71 -16.83
C ARG A 68 -2.36 4.71 -16.12
N LEU A 69 -1.79 3.77 -15.37
CA LEU A 69 -2.55 2.77 -14.62
C LEU A 69 -3.48 3.44 -13.59
N ALA A 70 -2.99 4.45 -12.88
CA ALA A 70 -3.78 5.16 -11.89
C ALA A 70 -4.87 6.01 -12.52
N THR A 71 -4.62 6.59 -13.70
CA THR A 71 -5.64 7.26 -14.50
C THR A 71 -6.76 6.31 -14.90
N ALA A 72 -6.41 5.08 -15.32
CA ALA A 72 -7.39 4.03 -15.62
C ALA A 72 -8.19 3.61 -14.36
N ALA A 73 -7.53 3.49 -13.21
CA ALA A 73 -8.19 3.19 -11.94
C ALA A 73 -9.15 4.33 -11.52
N ILE A 74 -8.73 5.59 -11.60
CA ILE A 74 -9.55 6.78 -11.32
C ILE A 74 -10.80 6.80 -12.20
N LYS A 75 -10.69 6.43 -13.47
CA LYS A 75 -11.86 6.29 -14.33
C LYS A 75 -12.87 5.29 -13.75
N GLN A 76 -12.43 4.13 -13.29
CA GLN A 76 -13.32 3.15 -12.65
C GLN A 76 -13.97 3.70 -11.38
N TRP A 77 -13.21 4.39 -10.51
CA TRP A 77 -13.78 5.07 -9.35
C TRP A 77 -14.85 6.09 -9.75
N GLN A 78 -14.66 6.82 -10.84
CA GLN A 78 -15.59 7.86 -11.28
C GLN A 78 -16.84 7.32 -11.96
N THR A 79 -16.72 6.24 -12.74
CA THR A 79 -17.77 5.83 -13.69
C THR A 79 -18.47 4.53 -13.32
N THR A 80 -18.16 3.94 -12.17
CA THR A 80 -18.74 2.66 -11.75
C THR A 80 -19.11 2.66 -10.28
N GLN A 81 -19.78 1.58 -9.84
CA GLN A 81 -20.20 1.35 -8.46
C GLN A 81 -19.08 1.43 -7.42
N TRP A 82 -17.82 1.28 -7.85
CA TRP A 82 -16.64 1.44 -7.01
C TRP A 82 -16.61 2.77 -6.26
N GLY A 83 -16.95 3.89 -6.91
CA GLY A 83 -16.93 5.21 -6.26
C GLY A 83 -18.26 5.71 -5.72
N TYR A 84 -19.35 4.99 -5.96
CA TYR A 84 -20.69 5.41 -5.50
C TYR A 84 -20.83 5.33 -3.98
N GLU A 85 -21.96 5.82 -3.45
CA GLU A 85 -22.27 5.82 -2.01
C GLU A 85 -21.17 6.47 -1.16
N GLY A 86 -20.55 7.53 -1.69
CA GLY A 86 -19.49 8.26 -1.01
C GLY A 86 -18.19 7.47 -0.79
N ARG A 87 -17.96 6.36 -1.53
CA ARG A 87 -16.69 5.62 -1.48
C ARG A 87 -15.54 6.38 -2.14
N TYR A 88 -15.83 7.28 -3.09
CA TYR A 88 -14.84 8.13 -3.75
C TYR A 88 -15.29 9.59 -3.77
N THR A 89 -14.35 10.49 -3.46
CA THR A 89 -14.53 11.94 -3.49
C THR A 89 -13.44 12.55 -4.37
N ARG A 90 -13.85 13.26 -5.43
CA ARG A 90 -12.96 13.96 -6.35
C ARG A 90 -12.89 15.46 -6.01
N ASN A 91 -12.08 15.79 -5.01
CA ASN A 91 -11.86 17.16 -4.55
C ASN A 91 -10.42 17.63 -4.77
N GLY A 92 -9.62 16.88 -5.52
CA GLY A 92 -8.27 17.26 -5.91
C GLY A 92 -7.17 16.78 -4.95
N LEU A 93 -5.94 16.91 -5.43
CA LEU A 93 -4.70 16.72 -4.69
C LEU A 93 -3.83 17.95 -4.91
N VAL A 94 -3.46 18.63 -3.83
CA VAL A 94 -2.43 19.66 -3.82
C VAL A 94 -1.13 19.02 -3.39
N LEU A 95 -0.13 19.15 -4.25
CA LEU A 95 1.23 18.71 -4.02
C LEU A 95 2.09 19.93 -3.73
N VAL A 96 2.58 20.02 -2.50
CA VAL A 96 3.44 21.12 -2.04
C VAL A 96 4.89 20.68 -1.88
N SER A 97 5.82 21.63 -1.97
CA SER A 97 7.22 21.43 -1.60
C SER A 97 7.70 22.51 -0.63
N SER A 98 8.69 22.14 0.19
CA SER A 98 9.31 23.06 1.15
C SER A 98 10.52 23.82 0.57
N GLY A 99 10.71 23.81 -0.75
CA GLY A 99 11.76 24.56 -1.45
C GLY A 99 13.13 23.86 -1.59
N ASP A 100 13.28 22.62 -1.15
CA ASP A 100 14.51 21.83 -1.25
C ASP A 100 14.56 20.91 -2.50
N ALA A 101 15.79 20.59 -2.93
CA ALA A 101 16.06 20.04 -4.26
C ALA A 101 15.68 18.56 -4.46
N GLU A 102 15.64 17.73 -3.41
CA GLU A 102 15.47 16.26 -3.57
C GLU A 102 14.02 15.85 -3.84
N GLY A 103 13.03 16.42 -3.14
CA GLY A 103 11.61 16.22 -3.45
C GLY A 103 11.19 16.82 -4.80
N SER A 104 11.99 17.75 -5.33
CA SER A 104 11.65 18.52 -6.53
C SER A 104 11.57 17.67 -7.81
N GLN A 105 12.42 16.65 -7.98
CA GLN A 105 12.48 15.89 -9.23
C GLN A 105 11.29 14.93 -9.39
N TYR A 106 10.94 14.18 -8.33
CA TYR A 106 9.77 13.31 -8.37
C TYR A 106 8.49 14.12 -8.57
N VAL A 107 8.35 15.23 -7.86
CA VAL A 107 7.21 16.16 -8.01
C VAL A 107 7.13 16.72 -9.43
N LYS A 108 8.25 17.18 -9.99
CA LYS A 108 8.32 17.72 -11.35
C LYS A 108 7.92 16.68 -12.40
N ARG A 109 8.50 15.48 -12.36
CA ARG A 109 8.15 14.39 -13.29
C ARG A 109 6.69 13.96 -13.13
N SER A 110 6.20 13.94 -11.89
CA SER A 110 4.78 13.64 -11.62
C SER A 110 3.86 14.67 -12.27
N TYR A 111 4.18 15.97 -12.12
CA TYR A 111 3.46 17.07 -12.76
C TYR A 111 3.46 16.95 -14.28
N GLU A 112 4.63 16.72 -14.89
CA GLU A 112 4.78 16.53 -16.33
C GLU A 112 3.91 15.37 -16.84
N ASN A 113 3.92 14.23 -16.14
CA ASN A 113 3.10 13.06 -16.51
C ASN A 113 1.60 13.35 -16.42
N VAL A 114 1.10 13.91 -15.30
CA VAL A 114 -0.35 14.16 -15.18
C VAL A 114 -0.83 15.27 -16.10
N LYS A 115 0.01 16.27 -16.38
CA LYS A 115 -0.28 17.31 -17.37
C LYS A 115 -0.38 16.73 -18.78
N ALA A 116 0.51 15.82 -19.16
CA ALA A 116 0.45 15.13 -20.45
C ALA A 116 -0.79 14.22 -20.58
N LEU A 117 -1.25 13.63 -19.47
CA LEU A 117 -2.45 12.78 -19.44
C LEU A 117 -3.77 13.58 -19.41
N ASP A 118 -3.74 14.85 -18.98
CA ASP A 118 -4.90 15.72 -18.96
C ASP A 118 -5.24 16.28 -20.36
N LYS A 119 -6.01 15.50 -21.12
CA LYS A 119 -6.53 15.91 -22.44
C LYS A 119 -7.39 17.17 -22.42
N SER A 120 -7.93 17.57 -21.27
CA SER A 120 -8.76 18.76 -21.16
C SER A 120 -7.97 20.05 -20.92
N GLY A 121 -6.73 19.93 -20.44
CA GLY A 121 -5.89 21.05 -20.01
C GLY A 121 -6.45 21.87 -18.84
N LYS A 122 -7.40 21.31 -18.07
CA LYS A 122 -8.16 22.01 -17.02
C LYS A 122 -8.11 21.32 -15.65
N LYS A 123 -7.49 20.14 -15.55
CA LYS A 123 -7.44 19.37 -14.29
C LYS A 123 -6.18 19.65 -13.51
N VAL A 124 -5.09 20.05 -14.16
CA VAL A 124 -3.79 20.21 -13.53
C VAL A 124 -3.34 21.66 -13.65
N GLU A 125 -3.09 22.31 -12.51
CA GLU A 125 -2.74 23.73 -12.44
C GLU A 125 -1.46 23.92 -11.62
N SER A 126 -0.55 24.76 -12.12
CA SER A 126 0.67 25.13 -11.40
C SER A 126 0.35 26.13 -10.30
N LEU A 127 0.98 25.97 -9.14
CA LEU A 127 0.82 26.85 -7.98
C LEU A 127 2.20 27.37 -7.56
N PRO A 128 2.80 28.30 -8.33
CA PRO A 128 4.21 28.65 -8.17
C PRO A 128 4.55 29.28 -6.82
N THR A 129 3.58 29.86 -6.13
CA THR A 129 3.79 30.53 -4.84
C THR A 129 2.91 29.94 -3.73
N LYS A 130 3.29 30.21 -2.47
CA LYS A 130 2.43 29.96 -1.31
C LYS A 130 1.02 30.54 -1.48
N ARG A 131 0.91 31.75 -2.03
CA ARG A 131 -0.36 32.44 -2.25
C ARG A 131 -1.28 31.65 -3.18
N ASP A 132 -0.71 31.05 -4.23
CA ASP A 132 -1.48 30.20 -5.17
C ASP A 132 -1.98 28.94 -4.48
N VAL A 133 -1.16 28.35 -3.60
CA VAL A 133 -1.55 27.20 -2.78
C VAL A 133 -2.67 27.57 -1.80
N GLU A 134 -2.60 28.73 -1.15
CA GLU A 134 -3.65 29.22 -0.24
C GLU A 134 -4.98 29.48 -0.97
N ASN A 135 -4.95 29.86 -2.24
CA ASN A 135 -6.17 30.09 -3.02
C ASN A 135 -6.97 28.80 -3.28
N VAL A 136 -6.33 27.63 -3.24
CA VAL A 136 -6.99 26.33 -3.48
C VAL A 136 -7.25 25.53 -2.21
N ILE A 137 -6.74 25.98 -1.05
CA ILE A 137 -6.97 25.37 0.27
C ILE A 137 -7.82 26.34 1.11
N PRO A 138 -9.08 26.02 1.41
CA PRO A 138 -9.99 26.95 2.07
C PRO A 138 -9.55 27.30 3.50
N GLY A 139 -9.50 28.60 3.81
CA GLY A 139 -9.74 29.20 5.13
C GLY A 139 -8.78 28.92 6.31
N TYR A 140 -7.94 27.89 6.24
CA TYR A 140 -7.10 27.46 7.37
C TYR A 140 -5.62 27.85 7.25
N GLY A 141 -5.26 28.52 6.14
CA GLY A 141 -3.92 29.01 5.85
C GLY A 141 -2.90 27.92 5.58
N MET A 142 -1.70 28.33 5.15
CA MET A 142 -0.53 27.48 5.00
C MET A 142 0.61 28.03 5.86
N GLY A 143 1.46 27.13 6.38
CA GLY A 143 2.66 27.49 7.12
C GLY A 143 3.69 28.20 6.23
N GLU A 144 4.66 28.85 6.86
CA GLU A 144 5.67 29.67 6.16
C GLU A 144 6.65 28.86 5.31
N THR A 145 6.80 27.56 5.58
CA THR A 145 7.74 26.68 4.87
C THR A 145 7.25 26.22 3.50
N VAL A 146 5.98 26.48 3.15
CA VAL A 146 5.41 26.10 1.85
C VAL A 146 5.86 27.09 0.77
N ALA A 147 6.65 26.63 -0.20
CA ALA A 147 7.16 27.47 -1.28
C ALA A 147 6.18 27.59 -2.46
N GLY A 148 5.50 26.49 -2.80
CA GLY A 148 4.62 26.36 -3.95
C GLY A 148 4.37 24.89 -4.27
N GLY A 149 3.90 24.61 -5.49
CA GLY A 149 3.51 23.27 -5.91
C GLY A 149 2.63 23.23 -7.15
N TYR A 150 1.70 22.27 -7.18
CA TYR A 150 0.63 22.19 -8.17
C TYR A 150 -0.60 21.50 -7.60
N VAL A 151 -1.75 21.67 -8.24
CA VAL A 151 -2.98 20.93 -7.93
C VAL A 151 -3.39 20.05 -9.10
N ASN A 152 -3.90 18.87 -8.79
CA ASN A 152 -4.54 17.96 -9.72
C ASN A 152 -5.97 17.65 -9.28
N TRP A 153 -6.95 18.32 -9.90
CA TRP A 153 -8.38 18.13 -9.69
C TRP A 153 -8.93 16.80 -10.23
N GLY A 154 -8.14 16.07 -11.02
CA GLY A 154 -8.46 14.70 -11.42
C GLY A 154 -8.28 13.68 -10.29
N SER A 155 -7.48 14.03 -9.28
CA SER A 155 -7.20 13.23 -8.10
C SER A 155 -8.23 13.47 -6.98
N GLY A 156 -8.16 12.64 -5.93
CA GLY A 156 -9.04 12.75 -4.78
C GLY A 156 -8.69 11.70 -3.73
N TRP A 157 -9.70 11.25 -3.00
CA TRP A 157 -9.54 10.24 -1.96
C TRP A 157 -10.77 9.33 -1.91
N GLY A 158 -10.64 8.20 -1.22
CA GLY A 158 -11.74 7.27 -1.03
C GLY A 158 -11.80 6.68 0.38
N ASP A 159 -13.00 6.27 0.78
CA ASP A 159 -13.24 5.50 2.00
C ASP A 159 -12.70 4.07 1.80
N ALA A 160 -11.60 3.77 2.47
CA ALA A 160 -10.88 2.55 2.22
C ALA A 160 -11.57 1.33 2.80
N GLU A 161 -12.11 1.44 4.00
CA GLU A 161 -12.88 0.37 4.62
C GLU A 161 -14.15 0.05 3.83
N ALA A 162 -14.94 1.07 3.46
CA ALA A 162 -16.16 0.88 2.68
C ALA A 162 -15.87 0.29 1.29
N SER A 163 -14.75 0.65 0.68
CA SER A 163 -14.35 0.10 -0.63
C SER A 163 -13.94 -1.38 -0.55
N VAL A 164 -13.21 -1.79 0.50
CA VAL A 164 -12.87 -3.21 0.73
C VAL A 164 -14.12 -4.02 1.05
N ARG A 165 -15.04 -3.45 1.83
CA ARG A 165 -16.35 -4.05 2.13
C ARG A 165 -17.17 -4.26 0.85
N PHE A 166 -17.19 -3.26 -0.02
CA PHE A 166 -17.85 -3.36 -1.32
C PHE A 166 -17.24 -4.46 -2.20
N ALA A 167 -15.91 -4.59 -2.24
CA ALA A 167 -15.26 -5.69 -2.96
C ALA A 167 -15.69 -7.07 -2.45
N LYS A 168 -15.81 -7.23 -1.11
CA LYS A 168 -16.33 -8.46 -0.50
C LYS A 168 -17.79 -8.71 -0.85
N GLN A 169 -18.64 -7.69 -0.82
CA GLN A 169 -20.06 -7.80 -1.21
C GLN A 169 -20.21 -8.24 -2.67
N LEU A 170 -19.41 -7.70 -3.59
CA LEU A 170 -19.40 -8.13 -4.99
C LEU A 170 -19.04 -9.62 -5.11
N LEU A 171 -18.04 -10.08 -4.36
CA LEU A 171 -17.66 -11.50 -4.35
C LEU A 171 -18.77 -12.40 -3.82
N ASP A 172 -19.46 -11.98 -2.76
CA ASP A 172 -20.58 -12.73 -2.19
C ASP A 172 -21.72 -12.91 -3.20
N GLN A 173 -22.01 -11.87 -3.98
CA GLN A 173 -23.03 -11.94 -5.04
C GLN A 173 -22.67 -12.95 -6.15
N THR A 174 -21.39 -13.26 -6.35
CA THR A 174 -20.99 -14.26 -7.36
C THR A 174 -21.26 -15.69 -6.92
N ASN A 175 -21.27 -15.99 -5.62
CA ASN A 175 -21.26 -17.35 -5.06
C ASN A 175 -20.13 -18.26 -5.61
N ARG A 176 -19.03 -17.69 -6.14
CA ARG A 176 -17.93 -18.44 -6.78
C ARG A 176 -16.69 -18.63 -5.91
N VAL A 177 -16.63 -18.00 -4.73
CA VAL A 177 -15.45 -18.02 -3.86
C VAL A 177 -15.76 -18.70 -2.53
N ASP A 178 -14.99 -19.74 -2.22
CA ASP A 178 -14.98 -20.38 -0.89
C ASP A 178 -14.13 -19.54 0.06
N PHE A 179 -14.77 -18.81 0.98
CA PHE A 179 -14.07 -18.01 1.98
C PHE A 179 -13.75 -18.84 3.23
N ARG A 180 -12.50 -18.78 3.66
CA ARG A 180 -11.98 -19.47 4.84
C ARG A 180 -11.31 -18.47 5.77
N THR A 181 -11.43 -18.70 7.07
CA THR A 181 -10.72 -17.93 8.09
C THR A 181 -9.59 -18.76 8.67
N GLY A 182 -8.40 -18.17 8.75
CA GLY A 182 -7.28 -18.78 9.45
C GLY A 182 -5.93 -18.16 9.11
N THR A 183 -5.02 -18.22 10.07
CA THR A 183 -3.65 -17.72 9.91
C THR A 183 -2.80 -18.75 9.20
N VAL A 184 -2.32 -18.45 7.99
CA VAL A 184 -1.36 -19.32 7.29
C VAL A 184 -0.04 -19.36 8.06
N LYS A 185 0.39 -20.57 8.40
CA LYS A 185 1.64 -20.86 9.11
C LYS A 185 2.80 -21.12 8.16
N ARG A 186 2.57 -21.91 7.10
CA ARG A 186 3.61 -22.26 6.11
C ARG A 186 3.01 -22.76 4.79
N LEU A 187 3.83 -22.79 3.75
CA LEU A 187 3.52 -23.44 2.48
C LEU A 187 3.65 -24.97 2.59
N LEU A 188 2.82 -25.70 1.87
CA LEU A 188 2.95 -27.14 1.66
C LEU A 188 3.76 -27.38 0.39
N LEU A 189 4.82 -28.19 0.50
CA LEU A 189 5.72 -28.52 -0.61
C LEU A 189 5.64 -30.01 -0.93
N THR A 190 5.78 -30.36 -2.21
CA THR A 190 6.00 -31.75 -2.61
C THR A 190 7.31 -32.30 -1.99
N PRO A 191 7.38 -33.60 -1.65
CA PRO A 191 8.62 -34.22 -1.21
C PRO A 191 9.78 -33.95 -2.17
N GLU A 192 11.00 -33.81 -1.64
CA GLU A 192 12.21 -33.63 -2.46
C GLU A 192 12.39 -34.86 -3.36
N GLN A 193 12.29 -34.67 -4.68
CA GLN A 193 12.73 -35.66 -5.66
C GLN A 193 13.96 -35.14 -6.41
N PRO A 194 14.97 -35.99 -6.71
CA PRO A 194 16.27 -35.55 -7.23
C PRO A 194 16.26 -34.79 -8.57
N ALA A 195 15.14 -34.72 -9.29
CA ALA A 195 15.09 -34.13 -10.64
C ALA A 195 13.86 -33.26 -10.95
N ALA A 196 12.94 -33.01 -9.99
CA ALA A 196 11.73 -32.20 -10.23
C ALA A 196 11.81 -30.83 -9.56
N LYS A 197 11.34 -29.77 -10.25
CA LYS A 197 11.04 -28.48 -9.62
C LYS A 197 10.02 -28.74 -8.50
N ARG A 198 10.41 -28.50 -7.24
CA ARG A 198 9.50 -28.58 -6.08
C ARG A 198 8.24 -27.77 -6.40
N LYS A 199 7.07 -28.27 -6.02
CA LYS A 199 5.80 -27.56 -6.18
C LYS A 199 5.25 -27.15 -4.82
N VAL A 200 4.66 -25.97 -4.76
CA VAL A 200 3.73 -25.59 -3.70
C VAL A 200 2.38 -26.25 -4.02
N THR A 201 1.78 -26.92 -3.05
CA THR A 201 0.50 -27.65 -3.22
C THR A 201 -0.61 -27.11 -2.32
N GLY A 202 -0.33 -26.05 -1.55
CA GLY A 202 -1.27 -25.49 -0.59
C GLY A 202 -0.60 -24.78 0.57
N VAL A 203 -1.35 -24.63 1.66
CA VAL A 203 -0.91 -24.02 2.93
C VAL A 203 -1.33 -24.88 4.12
N GLU A 204 -0.54 -24.82 5.18
CA GLU A 204 -0.94 -25.24 6.54
C GLU A 204 -1.28 -23.99 7.35
N LEU A 205 -2.42 -24.03 8.03
CA LEU A 205 -2.88 -22.99 8.95
C LEU A 205 -2.28 -23.19 10.35
N ALA A 206 -2.41 -22.19 11.22
CA ALA A 206 -1.89 -22.23 12.58
C ALA A 206 -2.52 -23.33 13.45
N ASP A 207 -3.75 -23.75 13.15
CA ASP A 207 -4.47 -24.86 13.78
C ASP A 207 -4.17 -26.23 13.13
N SER A 208 -3.14 -26.30 12.27
CA SER A 208 -2.74 -27.47 11.50
C SER A 208 -3.72 -27.93 10.41
N THR A 209 -4.83 -27.23 10.19
CA THR A 209 -5.68 -27.44 9.02
C THR A 209 -4.88 -27.20 7.74
N THR A 210 -5.06 -28.06 6.74
CA THR A 210 -4.42 -27.89 5.42
C THR A 210 -5.45 -27.50 4.37
N ILE A 211 -5.04 -26.61 3.47
CA ILE A 211 -5.86 -26.19 2.31
C ILE A 211 -4.99 -26.35 1.07
N THR A 212 -5.42 -27.21 0.14
CA THR A 212 -4.66 -27.56 -1.07
C THR A 212 -5.20 -26.84 -2.31
N ALA A 213 -4.31 -26.52 -3.23
CA ALA A 213 -4.63 -25.97 -4.55
C ALA A 213 -3.49 -26.22 -5.55
N ASP A 214 -3.80 -26.16 -6.84
CA ASP A 214 -2.83 -26.28 -7.93
C ASP A 214 -2.01 -24.99 -8.10
N LEU A 215 -2.58 -23.85 -7.70
CA LEU A 215 -1.92 -22.55 -7.63
C LEU A 215 -2.21 -21.87 -6.30
N VAL A 216 -1.15 -21.39 -5.62
CA VAL A 216 -1.24 -20.53 -4.44
C VAL A 216 -0.83 -19.11 -4.81
N ILE A 217 -1.71 -18.14 -4.56
CA ILE A 217 -1.47 -16.71 -4.72
C ILE A 217 -1.29 -16.08 -3.34
N LEU A 218 -0.09 -15.60 -3.04
CA LEU A 218 0.19 -14.84 -1.82
C LEU A 218 -0.13 -13.35 -2.02
N ALA A 219 -1.26 -12.93 -1.47
CA ALA A 219 -1.73 -11.54 -1.41
C ALA A 219 -1.67 -10.98 0.02
N THR A 220 -0.64 -11.39 0.77
CA THR A 220 -0.50 -11.19 2.22
C THR A 220 0.15 -9.88 2.63
N GLY A 221 0.36 -8.93 1.70
CA GLY A 221 0.90 -7.61 1.99
C GLY A 221 2.18 -7.66 2.84
N ALA A 222 2.21 -6.89 3.92
CA ALA A 222 3.36 -6.79 4.83
C ALA A 222 3.73 -8.11 5.54
N TRP A 223 2.84 -9.10 5.59
CA TRP A 223 3.10 -10.41 6.19
C TRP A 223 3.76 -11.40 5.23
N THR A 224 3.95 -11.04 3.96
CA THR A 224 4.45 -12.01 2.96
C THR A 224 5.83 -12.58 3.32
N GLY A 225 6.72 -11.77 3.91
CA GLY A 225 8.04 -12.22 4.38
C GLY A 225 8.01 -13.29 5.47
N ARG A 226 6.87 -13.50 6.14
CA ARG A 226 6.66 -14.59 7.10
C ARG A 226 6.44 -15.94 6.42
N ILE A 227 5.95 -15.94 5.19
CA ILE A 227 5.50 -17.14 4.46
C ILE A 227 6.51 -17.54 3.37
N VAL A 228 7.28 -16.59 2.84
CA VAL A 228 8.32 -16.81 1.82
C VAL A 228 9.50 -15.85 2.08
N ASP A 229 10.73 -16.31 1.86
CA ASP A 229 11.94 -15.52 2.08
C ASP A 229 12.05 -14.40 1.02
N LEU A 230 11.74 -13.17 1.44
CA LEU A 230 11.81 -11.96 0.63
C LEU A 230 12.97 -11.04 1.03
N ARG A 231 13.92 -11.51 1.84
CA ARG A 231 15.05 -10.69 2.26
C ARG A 231 15.77 -10.11 1.04
N GLY A 232 16.06 -8.81 1.09
CA GLY A 232 16.68 -8.06 0.00
C GLY A 232 15.76 -7.74 -1.18
N ARG A 233 14.47 -8.11 -1.13
CA ARG A 233 13.50 -7.92 -2.23
C ARG A 233 12.23 -7.19 -1.83
N ALA A 234 11.72 -7.50 -0.65
CA ALA A 234 10.57 -6.85 -0.05
C ALA A 234 10.68 -6.91 1.47
N ASP A 235 10.36 -5.81 2.15
CA ASP A 235 10.39 -5.76 3.61
C ASP A 235 9.16 -5.02 4.14
N ALA A 236 8.70 -5.37 5.34
CA ALA A 236 7.59 -4.67 5.98
C ALA A 236 8.06 -3.35 6.58
N THR A 237 7.39 -2.24 6.27
CA THR A 237 7.66 -0.94 6.89
C THR A 237 6.39 -0.37 7.51
N GLY A 238 6.55 0.17 8.72
CA GLY A 238 5.49 0.81 9.49
C GLY A 238 5.50 2.32 9.27
N GLN A 239 4.32 2.90 9.05
CA GLN A 239 4.15 4.34 8.86
C GLN A 239 3.27 4.96 9.94
N ALA A 240 3.60 6.20 10.32
CA ALA A 240 2.89 6.95 11.34
C ALA A 240 1.57 7.54 10.80
N LEU A 241 0.47 7.24 11.50
CA LEU A 241 -0.85 7.84 11.29
C LEU A 241 -1.36 8.44 12.60
N ALA A 242 -1.91 9.64 12.53
CA ALA A 242 -2.57 10.34 13.63
C ALA A 242 -3.93 10.89 13.18
N TYR A 243 -4.86 11.03 14.14
CA TYR A 243 -6.21 11.51 13.88
C TYR A 243 -6.61 12.57 14.89
N ILE A 244 -7.25 13.64 14.40
CA ILE A 244 -7.85 14.71 15.21
C ILE A 244 -9.38 14.61 15.10
N ARG A 245 -10.07 14.80 16.23
CA ARG A 245 -11.53 15.00 16.26
C ARG A 245 -11.84 16.45 15.95
N ILE A 246 -12.73 16.68 14.99
CA ILE A 246 -13.21 18.01 14.58
C ILE A 246 -14.73 18.15 14.81
N THR A 247 -15.22 19.37 14.77
CA THR A 247 -16.65 19.72 14.82
C THR A 247 -17.36 19.46 13.49
N ASP A 248 -18.70 19.47 13.49
CA ASP A 248 -19.50 19.35 12.26
C ASP A 248 -19.28 20.57 11.35
N GLU A 249 -19.10 21.75 11.93
CA GLU A 249 -18.79 22.99 11.21
C GLU A 249 -17.43 22.90 10.51
N GLU A 250 -16.39 22.46 11.22
CA GLU A 250 -15.05 22.24 10.65
C GLU A 250 -15.08 21.13 9.57
N GLN A 251 -15.82 20.05 9.80
CA GLN A 251 -16.03 18.98 8.81
C GLN A 251 -16.66 19.52 7.52
N SER A 252 -17.69 20.37 7.64
CA SER A 252 -18.32 21.02 6.50
C SER A 252 -17.38 21.96 5.76
N GLN A 253 -16.56 22.74 6.48
CA GLN A 253 -15.59 23.66 5.89
C GLN A 253 -14.46 22.92 5.15
N LEU A 254 -14.01 21.79 5.68
CA LEU A 254 -12.92 20.99 5.11
C LEU A 254 -13.38 19.98 4.05
N ALA A 255 -14.68 19.71 3.92
CA ALA A 255 -15.21 18.64 3.04
C ALA A 255 -14.73 18.74 1.57
N ASN A 256 -14.61 19.97 1.07
CA ASN A 256 -14.25 20.24 -0.32
C ASN A 256 -12.76 20.60 -0.50
N MET A 257 -11.96 20.62 0.56
CA MET A 257 -10.53 20.88 0.42
C MET A 257 -9.86 19.74 -0.37
N PRO A 258 -8.86 20.02 -1.21
CA PRO A 258 -8.04 18.96 -1.79
C PRO A 258 -7.22 18.24 -0.71
N THR A 259 -6.86 16.99 -0.98
CA THR A 259 -5.81 16.33 -0.18
C THR A 259 -4.52 17.12 -0.29
N ILE A 260 -3.82 17.36 0.82
CA ILE A 260 -2.52 18.02 0.82
C ILE A 260 -1.44 16.95 1.00
N LEU A 261 -0.44 16.94 0.12
CA LEU A 261 0.71 16.04 0.19
C LEU A 261 2.00 16.83 -0.01
N ASN A 262 2.93 16.70 0.93
CA ASN A 262 4.28 17.23 0.81
C ASN A 262 5.26 16.07 0.58
N PHE A 263 5.83 15.93 -0.62
CA PHE A 263 6.79 14.86 -0.89
C PHE A 263 8.17 15.10 -0.28
N THR A 264 8.55 16.35 0.00
CA THR A 264 9.79 16.64 0.74
C THR A 264 9.78 15.94 2.09
N THR A 265 8.65 16.02 2.80
CA THR A 265 8.51 15.43 4.14
C THR A 265 7.81 14.08 4.13
N GLY A 266 7.16 13.71 3.02
CA GLY A 266 6.30 12.52 2.91
C GLY A 266 4.97 12.65 3.65
N MET A 267 4.67 13.81 4.22
CA MET A 267 3.50 14.04 5.06
C MET A 267 2.29 14.39 4.21
N PHE A 268 1.12 13.91 4.62
CA PHE A 268 -0.14 14.23 3.97
C PHE A 268 -1.30 14.34 4.93
N ILE A 269 -2.28 15.13 4.52
CA ILE A 269 -3.54 15.33 5.21
C ILE A 269 -4.67 15.08 4.22
N ILE A 270 -5.55 14.14 4.57
CA ILE A 270 -6.73 13.81 3.76
C ILE A 270 -7.93 14.54 4.37
N PRO A 271 -8.84 15.09 3.54
CA PRO A 271 -10.10 15.68 4.01
C PRO A 271 -10.83 14.78 5.00
N PRO A 272 -11.49 15.38 6.01
CA PRO A 272 -12.03 14.62 7.12
C PRO A 272 -13.25 13.81 6.70
N ARG A 273 -13.50 12.74 7.44
CA ARG A 273 -14.72 11.93 7.32
C ARG A 273 -15.17 11.51 8.70
N ASN A 274 -16.48 11.56 8.98
CA ASN A 274 -17.04 11.21 10.28
C ASN A 274 -16.34 11.96 11.43
N ASN A 275 -16.07 13.25 11.20
CA ASN A 275 -15.41 14.14 12.15
C ASN A 275 -14.01 13.69 12.56
N LEU A 276 -13.31 12.97 11.69
CA LEU A 276 -11.92 12.57 11.87
C LEU A 276 -11.06 13.15 10.75
N LEU A 277 -10.16 14.06 11.11
CA LEU A 277 -9.11 14.56 10.23
C LEU A 277 -7.88 13.65 10.37
N LYS A 278 -7.39 13.13 9.24
CA LYS A 278 -6.27 12.19 9.21
C LYS A 278 -4.98 12.88 8.77
N ILE A 279 -3.93 12.67 9.54
CA ILE A 279 -2.55 13.10 9.26
C ILE A 279 -1.70 11.85 9.18
N ALA A 280 -0.87 11.71 8.15
CA ALA A 280 -0.10 10.51 7.96
C ALA A 280 1.19 10.76 7.19
N ARG A 281 2.11 9.82 7.31
CA ARG A 281 3.42 9.85 6.66
C ARG A 281 3.58 8.72 5.64
N HIS A 282 4.26 9.03 4.55
CA HIS A 282 4.78 8.08 3.58
C HIS A 282 6.29 8.33 3.43
N ALA A 283 7.08 7.57 4.19
CA ALA A 283 8.52 7.72 4.32
C ALA A 283 9.21 6.35 4.28
N TYR A 284 10.55 6.31 4.45
CA TYR A 284 11.27 5.04 4.64
C TYR A 284 10.72 4.19 5.80
N GLY A 285 10.16 4.86 6.83
CA GLY A 285 9.34 4.22 7.86
C GLY A 285 10.13 3.43 8.90
N TYR A 286 9.38 2.74 9.76
CA TYR A 286 9.93 1.92 10.84
C TYR A 286 10.05 0.46 10.42
N ARG A 287 11.20 -0.15 10.67
CA ARG A 287 11.35 -1.61 10.63
C ARG A 287 11.02 -2.20 12.00
N ASN A 288 10.52 -3.43 12.03
CA ASN A 288 10.35 -4.23 13.25
C ASN A 288 11.00 -5.59 13.03
N PRO A 289 12.34 -5.66 13.08
CA PRO A 289 13.08 -6.89 12.81
C PRO A 289 12.70 -7.98 13.80
N LYS A 290 12.35 -9.16 13.29
CA LYS A 290 12.11 -10.36 14.10
C LYS A 290 12.90 -11.53 13.53
N ARG A 291 13.43 -12.38 14.40
CA ARG A 291 14.09 -13.64 14.01
C ARG A 291 13.12 -14.81 14.08
N PHE A 292 13.10 -15.63 13.03
CA PHE A 292 12.22 -16.79 12.91
C PHE A 292 12.83 -17.85 11.96
N PRO A 293 12.35 -19.11 11.98
CA PRO A 293 12.80 -20.13 11.04
C PRO A 293 12.62 -19.69 9.59
N ASN A 294 13.56 -20.02 8.70
CA ASN A 294 13.44 -19.69 7.28
C ASN A 294 12.16 -20.33 6.70
N PRO A 295 11.21 -19.56 6.16
CA PRO A 295 9.96 -20.14 5.64
C PRO A 295 10.13 -20.83 4.28
N SER A 296 11.24 -20.55 3.58
CA SER A 296 11.58 -21.15 2.28
C SER A 296 12.62 -22.27 2.36
N SER A 297 13.10 -22.61 3.56
CA SER A 297 14.10 -23.66 3.79
C SER A 297 13.88 -24.34 5.14
N ASN A 298 14.02 -25.66 5.22
CA ASN A 298 13.93 -26.40 6.49
C ASN A 298 15.14 -26.19 7.42
N LYS A 299 16.06 -25.27 7.08
CA LYS A 299 17.30 -25.03 7.83
C LYS A 299 17.49 -23.53 8.09
N GLY A 300 17.97 -23.23 9.29
CA GLY A 300 18.41 -21.90 9.69
C GLY A 300 17.29 -20.97 10.14
N THR A 301 17.71 -19.88 10.77
CA THR A 301 16.85 -18.76 11.16
C THR A 301 17.19 -17.56 10.30
N ILE A 302 16.18 -16.78 9.94
CA ILE A 302 16.34 -15.52 9.23
C ILE A 302 15.80 -14.37 10.06
N GLU A 303 16.18 -13.16 9.67
CA GLU A 303 15.62 -11.92 10.19
C GLU A 303 14.91 -11.18 9.07
N ALA A 304 13.69 -10.74 9.33
CA ALA A 304 12.93 -9.85 8.45
C ALA A 304 12.08 -8.90 9.28
N SER A 305 11.69 -7.76 8.72
CA SER A 305 10.74 -6.87 9.37
C SER A 305 9.34 -7.49 9.29
N LEU A 306 8.64 -7.57 10.41
CA LEU A 306 7.28 -8.11 10.47
C LEU A 306 6.30 -7.13 11.12
N PRO A 307 5.04 -7.08 10.65
CA PRO A 307 4.03 -6.20 11.23
C PRO A 307 3.76 -6.49 12.70
N GLU A 308 3.39 -5.43 13.41
CA GLU A 308 2.91 -5.50 14.80
C GLU A 308 1.69 -4.59 14.96
N ASN A 309 0.61 -5.17 15.47
CA ASN A 309 -0.70 -4.54 15.55
C ASN A 309 -0.88 -3.79 16.86
N GLY A 310 -1.71 -2.74 16.85
CA GLY A 310 -2.14 -2.05 18.07
C GLY A 310 -1.11 -1.11 18.70
N LEU A 311 0.04 -0.91 18.06
CA LEU A 311 1.05 0.01 18.56
C LEU A 311 0.72 1.48 18.22
N PRO A 312 0.96 2.41 19.16
CA PRO A 312 0.92 3.84 18.88
C PRO A 312 2.11 4.23 17.98
N ILE A 313 2.09 5.47 17.49
CA ILE A 313 3.28 6.02 16.81
C ILE A 313 4.35 6.42 17.84
N PRO A 314 5.65 6.30 17.52
CA PRO A 314 6.74 6.84 18.34
C PRO A 314 6.69 8.38 18.49
N PRO A 315 7.37 8.97 19.50
CA PRO A 315 7.43 10.42 19.67
C PRO A 315 7.93 11.18 18.44
N GLU A 316 8.88 10.60 17.69
CA GLU A 316 9.33 11.16 16.41
C GLU A 316 8.19 11.26 15.39
N GLY A 317 7.37 10.20 15.27
CA GLY A 317 6.23 10.18 14.37
C GLY A 317 5.14 11.16 14.80
N GLU A 318 4.93 11.31 16.11
CA GLU A 318 4.04 12.34 16.65
C GLU A 318 4.54 13.75 16.32
N HIS A 319 5.83 14.01 16.55
CA HIS A 319 6.46 15.28 16.21
C HIS A 319 6.33 15.60 14.71
N ALA A 320 6.58 14.63 13.83
CA ALA A 320 6.40 14.77 12.39
C ALA A 320 4.95 15.12 12.03
N CYS A 321 3.95 14.47 12.64
CA CYS A 321 2.54 14.80 12.44
C CYS A 321 2.20 16.23 12.90
N ARG A 322 2.76 16.69 14.03
CA ARG A 322 2.56 18.06 14.52
C ARG A 322 3.23 19.10 13.62
N THR A 323 4.43 18.81 13.12
CA THR A 323 5.11 19.66 12.14
C THR A 323 4.29 19.77 10.87
N ALA A 324 3.83 18.65 10.32
CA ALA A 324 2.95 18.63 9.15
C ALA A 324 1.68 19.48 9.33
N LEU A 325 1.08 19.47 10.52
CA LEU A 325 -0.07 20.34 10.80
C LEU A 325 0.32 21.81 10.82
N ARG A 326 1.43 22.20 11.48
CA ARG A 326 1.92 23.59 11.45
C ARG A 326 2.17 24.07 10.01
N GLU A 327 2.63 23.19 9.14
CA GLU A 327 2.95 23.51 7.76
C GLU A 327 1.74 23.54 6.83
N MET A 328 0.81 22.59 6.96
CA MET A 328 -0.26 22.39 5.97
C MET A 328 -1.66 22.77 6.47
N LEU A 329 -1.90 22.81 7.78
CA LEU A 329 -3.18 23.18 8.39
C LEU A 329 -2.97 23.73 9.82
N PRO A 330 -2.33 24.92 9.96
CA PRO A 330 -1.85 25.43 11.25
C PRO A 330 -2.96 25.62 12.30
N ALA A 331 -4.19 25.89 11.88
CA ALA A 331 -5.35 25.99 12.77
C ALA A 331 -5.59 24.74 13.64
N PHE A 332 -5.08 23.58 13.23
CA PHE A 332 -5.24 22.30 13.93
C PHE A 332 -3.96 21.82 14.65
N ALA A 333 -2.84 22.56 14.55
CA ALA A 333 -1.52 22.11 14.99
C ALA A 333 -1.41 21.73 16.48
N ASN A 334 -2.17 22.43 17.34
CA ASN A 334 -2.15 22.22 18.79
C ASN A 334 -3.29 21.32 19.29
N ARG A 335 -4.14 20.79 18.40
CA ARG A 335 -5.22 19.89 18.81
C ARG A 335 -4.65 18.54 19.28
N PRO A 336 -5.30 17.89 20.27
CA PRO A 336 -4.88 16.57 20.71
C PRO A 336 -5.18 15.51 19.64
N PHE A 337 -4.28 14.54 19.50
CA PHE A 337 -4.57 13.34 18.73
C PHE A 337 -5.50 12.42 19.52
N VAL A 338 -6.65 12.09 18.95
CA VAL A 338 -7.61 11.16 19.56
C VAL A 338 -7.29 9.70 19.27
N LYS A 339 -6.45 9.46 18.27
CA LYS A 339 -5.96 8.14 17.87
C LYS A 339 -4.63 8.28 17.15
N THR A 340 -3.71 7.36 17.41
CA THR A 340 -2.52 7.14 16.58
C THR A 340 -2.38 5.66 16.29
N ARG A 341 -1.75 5.31 15.18
CA ARG A 341 -1.44 3.91 14.84
C ARG A 341 -0.29 3.82 13.86
N ILE A 342 0.35 2.66 13.86
CA ILE A 342 1.27 2.26 12.79
C ILE A 342 0.49 1.50 11.71
N CYS A 343 0.66 1.91 10.46
CA CYS A 343 0.14 1.21 9.29
C CYS A 343 1.28 0.48 8.58
N TRP A 344 1.14 -0.83 8.40
CA TRP A 344 2.17 -1.68 7.79
C TRP A 344 1.90 -1.97 6.31
N TYR A 345 2.89 -1.79 5.46
CA TYR A 345 2.88 -2.30 4.09
C TYR A 345 4.22 -2.92 3.73
N SER A 346 4.28 -3.59 2.59
CA SER A 346 5.52 -4.18 2.07
C SER A 346 6.10 -3.27 1.01
N ASP A 347 7.30 -2.76 1.27
CA ASP A 347 8.10 -1.96 0.34
C ASP A 347 9.02 -2.86 -0.49
N THR A 348 9.19 -2.53 -1.77
CA THR A 348 10.23 -3.09 -2.65
C THR A 348 11.29 -2.02 -2.96
N PRO A 349 12.51 -2.38 -3.41
CA PRO A 349 13.57 -1.41 -3.62
C PRO A 349 13.24 -0.31 -4.64
N ARG A 350 12.38 -0.61 -5.62
CA ARG A 350 11.97 0.34 -6.66
C ARG A 350 10.57 0.91 -6.44
N GLY A 351 9.92 0.59 -5.32
CA GLY A 351 8.53 0.98 -5.06
C GLY A 351 7.51 0.27 -5.95
N ASP A 352 7.96 -0.71 -6.73
CA ASP A 352 7.14 -1.50 -7.64
C ASP A 352 6.34 -2.58 -6.93
N PHE A 353 5.20 -2.96 -7.50
CA PHE A 353 4.48 -4.14 -7.04
C PHE A 353 5.25 -5.43 -7.36
N LEU A 354 4.99 -6.48 -6.59
CA LEU A 354 5.48 -7.82 -6.86
C LEU A 354 4.31 -8.68 -7.32
N ILE A 355 4.11 -8.75 -8.64
CA ILE A 355 3.02 -9.47 -9.32
C ILE A 355 3.67 -10.46 -10.30
N THR A 356 4.10 -11.60 -9.79
CA THR A 356 4.89 -12.56 -10.56
C THR A 356 4.91 -13.95 -9.91
N HIS A 357 5.28 -14.97 -10.69
CA HIS A 357 5.58 -16.29 -10.16
C HIS A 357 6.87 -16.29 -9.34
N HIS A 358 6.90 -17.10 -8.30
CA HIS A 358 8.14 -17.36 -7.59
C HIS A 358 9.14 -18.11 -8.51
N PRO A 359 10.42 -17.72 -8.60
CA PRO A 359 11.36 -18.27 -9.57
C PRO A 359 11.61 -19.78 -9.40
N SER A 360 11.52 -20.27 -8.17
CA SER A 360 11.70 -21.69 -7.83
C SER A 360 10.41 -22.51 -7.82
N PHE A 361 9.23 -21.87 -7.79
CA PHE A 361 7.94 -22.55 -7.59
C PHE A 361 6.90 -21.98 -8.55
N ASN A 362 6.69 -22.63 -9.70
CA ASN A 362 5.71 -22.16 -10.68
C ASN A 362 4.26 -22.17 -10.13
N SER A 363 3.94 -23.04 -9.16
CA SER A 363 2.64 -23.08 -8.49
C SER A 363 2.50 -22.08 -7.34
N LEU A 364 3.45 -21.16 -7.18
CA LEU A 364 3.40 -20.04 -6.25
C LEU A 364 3.45 -18.73 -7.02
N PHE A 365 2.45 -17.89 -6.80
CA PHE A 365 2.38 -16.56 -7.37
C PHE A 365 2.31 -15.52 -6.25
N LEU A 366 2.97 -14.39 -6.43
CA LEU A 366 2.95 -13.30 -5.48
C LEU A 366 2.13 -12.15 -6.07
N ALA A 367 1.27 -11.55 -5.25
CA ALA A 367 0.55 -10.31 -5.53
C ALA A 367 0.68 -9.40 -4.32
N THR A 368 1.86 -8.81 -4.14
CA THR A 368 2.28 -8.07 -2.93
C THR A 368 3.15 -6.87 -3.29
N GLY A 369 3.94 -6.36 -2.34
CA GLY A 369 4.87 -5.25 -2.60
C GLY A 369 4.14 -3.93 -2.85
N GLY A 370 2.97 -3.75 -2.22
CA GLY A 370 2.11 -2.59 -2.48
C GLY A 370 2.75 -1.22 -2.21
N SER A 371 3.92 -1.18 -1.55
CA SER A 371 4.82 -0.03 -1.39
C SER A 371 4.10 1.25 -0.97
N GLY A 372 3.07 1.11 -0.12
CA GLY A 372 2.24 2.21 0.39
C GLY A 372 1.27 2.85 -0.61
N HIS A 373 1.14 2.35 -1.85
CA HIS A 373 0.35 3.03 -2.89
C HIS A 373 -0.68 2.16 -3.64
N ALA A 374 -0.80 0.87 -3.31
CA ALA A 374 -1.66 -0.08 -4.03
C ALA A 374 -3.20 0.16 -3.92
N PHE A 375 -3.70 0.78 -2.84
CA PHE A 375 -5.14 0.88 -2.57
C PHE A 375 -5.95 1.48 -3.74
N LYS A 376 -5.42 2.54 -4.36
CA LYS A 376 -6.12 3.25 -5.45
C LYS A 376 -6.37 2.39 -6.68
N PHE A 377 -5.66 1.26 -6.81
CA PHE A 377 -5.81 0.33 -7.91
C PHE A 377 -6.81 -0.80 -7.61
N LEU A 378 -7.49 -0.80 -6.45
CA LEU A 378 -8.48 -1.81 -6.07
C LEU A 378 -9.48 -2.17 -7.21
N PRO A 379 -10.00 -1.23 -8.01
CA PRO A 379 -10.91 -1.55 -9.11
C PRO A 379 -10.29 -2.29 -10.30
N VAL A 380 -8.97 -2.27 -10.46
CA VAL A 380 -8.28 -2.71 -11.69
C VAL A 380 -7.13 -3.69 -11.44
N ILE A 381 -6.57 -3.76 -10.24
CA ILE A 381 -5.32 -4.49 -9.97
C ILE A 381 -5.49 -5.99 -10.12
N GLY A 382 -6.67 -6.52 -9.76
CA GLY A 382 -7.00 -7.94 -9.92
C GLY A 382 -7.00 -8.39 -11.36
N ASP A 383 -7.55 -7.58 -12.27
CA ASP A 383 -7.49 -7.89 -13.70
C ASP A 383 -6.04 -7.95 -14.19
N LYS A 384 -5.16 -7.09 -13.65
CA LYS A 384 -3.73 -7.11 -13.97
C LYS A 384 -2.99 -8.30 -13.37
N VAL A 385 -3.38 -8.76 -12.19
CA VAL A 385 -2.85 -10.01 -11.61
C VAL A 385 -3.25 -11.20 -12.48
N VAL A 386 -4.51 -11.27 -12.94
CA VAL A 386 -4.95 -12.37 -13.82
C VAL A 386 -4.33 -12.26 -15.21
N ASP A 387 -4.14 -11.04 -15.75
CA ASP A 387 -3.38 -10.82 -16.98
C ASP A 387 -1.95 -11.38 -16.84
N ALA A 388 -1.29 -11.21 -15.69
CA ALA A 388 0.04 -11.76 -15.45
C ALA A 388 0.04 -13.29 -15.42
N LEU A 389 -0.94 -13.91 -14.77
CA LEU A 389 -1.12 -15.36 -14.71
C LEU A 389 -1.35 -15.98 -16.09
N GLU A 390 -2.12 -15.31 -16.95
CA GLU A 390 -2.40 -15.76 -18.32
C GLU A 390 -1.30 -15.37 -19.33
N GLY A 391 -0.24 -14.68 -18.89
CA GLY A 391 0.83 -14.21 -19.77
C GLY A 391 0.44 -13.05 -20.71
N LYS A 392 -0.62 -12.30 -20.38
CA LYS A 392 -1.20 -11.18 -21.15
C LYS A 392 -0.95 -9.80 -20.54
N LEU A 393 -0.19 -9.73 -19.44
CA LEU A 393 0.15 -8.45 -18.81
C LEU A 393 0.94 -7.56 -19.77
N ASP A 394 0.61 -6.27 -19.78
CA ASP A 394 1.33 -5.23 -20.51
C ASP A 394 2.86 -5.36 -20.29
N PRO A 395 3.69 -5.32 -21.34
CA PRO A 395 5.12 -5.56 -21.23
C PRO A 395 5.85 -4.64 -20.23
N GLU A 396 5.46 -3.36 -20.15
CA GLU A 396 6.06 -2.39 -19.25
C GLU A 396 5.70 -2.71 -17.80
N LEU A 397 4.44 -3.07 -17.53
CA LEU A 397 4.01 -3.53 -16.20
C LEU A 397 4.66 -4.86 -15.82
N LYS A 398 4.85 -5.77 -16.79
CA LYS A 398 5.53 -7.05 -16.58
C LYS A 398 6.99 -6.87 -16.19
N GLU A 399 7.67 -5.89 -16.78
CA GLU A 399 9.04 -5.52 -16.41
C GLU A 399 9.10 -4.93 -15.00
N LEU A 400 8.24 -3.95 -14.71
CA LEU A 400 8.17 -3.30 -13.40
C LEU A 400 7.88 -4.29 -12.28
N TRP A 401 6.95 -5.23 -12.49
CA TRP A 401 6.47 -6.15 -11.46
C TRP A 401 7.16 -7.52 -11.44
N SER A 402 8.26 -7.63 -12.18
CA SER A 402 9.11 -8.81 -12.23
C SER A 402 9.70 -9.16 -10.86
N TRP A 403 10.20 -10.39 -10.72
CA TRP A 403 10.85 -10.83 -9.49
C TRP A 403 12.14 -10.01 -9.27
N PRO A 404 12.30 -9.27 -8.16
CA PRO A 404 13.47 -8.44 -7.95
C PRO A 404 14.73 -9.28 -7.80
N GLU A 405 15.78 -8.88 -8.51
CA GLU A 405 17.13 -9.35 -8.22
C GLU A 405 17.58 -8.84 -6.85
N LEU A 406 18.49 -9.58 -6.21
CA LEU A 406 19.14 -9.07 -5.01
C LEU A 406 20.05 -7.92 -5.39
N LEU A 407 19.78 -6.73 -4.85
CA LEU A 407 20.63 -5.55 -5.08
C LEU A 407 22.03 -5.71 -4.48
N HIS A 408 22.18 -6.59 -3.50
CA HIS A 408 23.45 -6.85 -2.84
C HIS A 408 23.69 -8.36 -2.72
N PRO A 409 24.96 -8.82 -2.85
CA PRO A 409 25.30 -10.20 -2.63
C PRO A 409 24.94 -10.63 -1.21
N VAL A 410 24.48 -11.88 -1.07
CA VAL A 410 24.32 -12.49 0.25
C VAL A 410 25.69 -12.58 0.90
N GLY A 411 25.84 -12.04 2.11
CA GLY A 411 27.09 -12.08 2.86
C GLY A 411 27.53 -13.51 3.14
N ALA A 412 28.82 -13.71 3.45
CA ALA A 412 29.42 -15.03 3.68
C ALA A 412 28.68 -15.88 4.75
N ASN A 413 27.96 -15.23 5.67
CA ASN A 413 27.19 -15.86 6.74
C ASN A 413 25.69 -16.05 6.40
N GLY A 414 25.27 -15.81 5.16
CA GLY A 414 23.85 -15.87 4.76
C GLY A 414 23.05 -14.60 5.11
N GLU A 415 23.73 -13.54 5.54
CA GLU A 415 23.14 -12.23 5.83
C GLU A 415 22.76 -11.51 4.54
N VAL A 416 21.58 -10.89 4.53
CA VAL A 416 21.11 -10.11 3.39
C VAL A 416 21.01 -8.67 3.82
N PRO A 417 21.71 -7.72 3.16
CA PRO A 417 21.66 -6.32 3.52
C PRO A 417 20.23 -5.77 3.47
N VAL A 418 19.96 -4.84 4.39
CA VAL A 418 18.73 -4.05 4.38
C VAL A 418 18.76 -3.12 3.17
N PHE A 419 17.65 -3.06 2.43
CA PHE A 419 17.47 -2.13 1.34
C PHE A 419 16.45 -1.05 1.73
N TRP A 420 16.38 0.01 0.93
CA TRP A 420 15.38 1.05 1.05
C TRP A 420 14.76 1.33 -0.32
N THR A 421 13.53 1.82 -0.34
CA THR A 421 12.86 2.20 -1.59
C THR A 421 13.42 3.50 -2.12
N GLU A 422 14.11 3.47 -3.27
CA GLU A 422 14.80 4.62 -3.87
C GLU A 422 14.12 5.11 -5.17
N ASP A 423 12.79 5.11 -5.21
CA ASP A 423 12.01 5.58 -6.37
C ASP A 423 11.83 7.11 -6.40
N GLY A 424 12.43 7.81 -5.44
CA GLY A 424 12.32 9.27 -5.25
C GLY A 424 11.05 9.72 -4.54
N SER A 425 10.19 8.81 -4.07
CA SER A 425 8.94 9.14 -3.37
C SER A 425 9.01 9.00 -1.84
N ARG A 426 10.17 8.55 -1.31
CA ARG A 426 10.43 8.39 0.12
C ARG A 426 11.20 9.58 0.67
N SER A 427 10.89 9.94 1.91
CA SER A 427 11.54 10.99 2.69
C SER A 427 11.97 10.45 4.07
N GLY A 428 12.61 11.31 4.86
CA GLY A 428 12.94 11.05 6.26
C GLY A 428 14.16 10.16 6.46
N PRO A 429 14.50 9.83 7.72
CA PRO A 429 15.66 9.03 8.03
C PRO A 429 15.45 7.56 7.66
N LYS A 430 16.52 6.92 7.17
CA LYS A 430 16.62 5.47 7.02
C LYS A 430 17.02 4.84 8.36
N GLY A 431 16.72 3.55 8.53
CA GLY A 431 17.25 2.75 9.64
C GLY A 431 16.46 2.80 10.95
N MET A 432 15.31 3.49 11.00
CA MET A 432 14.52 3.54 12.22
C MET A 432 13.98 2.15 12.62
N ILE A 433 14.33 1.72 13.82
CA ILE A 433 13.83 0.48 14.43
C ILE A 433 12.70 0.83 15.40
N LEU A 434 11.53 0.24 15.19
CA LEU A 434 10.31 0.62 15.90
C LEU A 434 10.43 0.56 17.42
N ALA A 435 11.00 -0.54 17.94
CA ALA A 435 11.16 -0.72 19.38
C ALA A 435 12.05 0.36 20.02
N GLU A 436 13.13 0.75 19.32
CA GLU A 436 14.05 1.80 19.77
C GLU A 436 13.37 3.17 19.76
N GLU A 437 12.64 3.49 18.70
CA GLU A 437 11.91 4.76 18.59
C GLU A 437 10.80 4.89 19.65
N LEU A 438 10.08 3.79 19.96
CA LEU A 438 9.07 3.78 21.03
C LEU A 438 9.71 3.99 22.41
N ALA A 439 10.87 3.39 22.67
CA ALA A 439 11.57 3.49 23.95
C ALA A 439 12.00 4.93 24.28
N LYS A 440 12.31 5.75 23.27
CA LYS A 440 12.67 7.17 23.45
C LYS A 440 11.57 7.97 24.17
N GLY A 441 10.30 7.59 24.03
CA GLY A 441 9.17 8.26 24.70
C GLY A 441 8.98 7.87 26.16
N GLN A 442 9.52 6.72 26.58
CA GLN A 442 9.40 6.25 27.97
C GLN A 442 10.42 6.96 28.88
N VAL A 443 11.58 7.34 28.35
CA VAL A 443 12.64 8.05 29.09
C VAL A 443 12.20 9.46 29.50
N THR A 444 11.47 10.17 28.63
CA THR A 444 10.95 11.53 28.89
C THR A 444 9.78 11.57 29.87
N SER A 445 9.13 10.44 30.19
CA SER A 445 8.04 10.37 31.17
C SER A 445 8.51 10.14 32.62
N LYS A 446 9.81 9.88 32.82
CA LYS A 446 10.43 9.57 34.13
C LYS A 446 11.32 10.70 34.67
N LEU A 447 11.42 11.81 33.96
CA LEU A 447 12.03 13.08 34.37
C LEU A 447 10.92 14.11 34.50
#